data_AF-X0WKL8-F1
#
_entry.id   AF-X0WKL8-F1
#
_cell.length_a   1.000
_cell.length_b   1.000
_cell.length_c   1.000
_cell.angle_alpha   90.00
_cell.angle_beta   90.00
_cell.angle_gamma   90.00
#
_symmetry.space_group_name_H-M   'P 1'
#
loop_
_entity.id
_entity.type
_entity.pdbx_description
1 polymer ?
#
loop_
_entity_poly.entity_id
_entity_poly.type
_entity_poly.pdbx_seq_one_letter_code
_entity_poly.pdbx_strand_id
1 'polypeptide(L)'
;KTSKTSDRLKTGFLNTAGKTAHNTKVKIEATAELWFDKEPTRITEVKIAEVGKDYAVIFWRTNHYTRNNKVNYGENRSYGNNVFSEDREREHTAKITNLKPNTKYVFEVMSQNKNYIYDSFHEFTTLP
;
A
#
# COMPACT_ATOMS: atom_id res chain seq x y z
N LYS A 1 24.81 -47.84 28.11
CA LYS A 1 23.95 -46.99 27.26
C LYS A 1 23.73 -45.66 27.99
N THR A 2 23.98 -44.57 27.27
CA THR A 2 23.68 -43.13 27.52
C THR A 2 24.32 -42.42 28.73
N SER A 3 25.30 -41.57 28.40
CA SER A 3 26.02 -40.60 29.25
C SER A 3 25.56 -39.16 28.93
N LYS A 4 25.25 -38.42 30.00
CA LYS A 4 25.41 -36.97 30.31
C LYS A 4 25.68 -35.93 29.20
N THR A 5 24.95 -34.81 29.31
CA THR A 5 25.41 -33.38 29.40
C THR A 5 24.15 -32.49 29.47
N SER A 6 23.85 -31.64 30.46
CA SER A 6 24.51 -30.50 31.13
C SER A 6 24.90 -29.31 30.25
N ASP A 7 24.27 -28.18 30.56
CA ASP A 7 24.82 -26.83 30.66
C ASP A 7 25.07 -25.93 29.42
N ARG A 8 24.45 -24.75 29.54
CA ARG A 8 24.93 -23.39 29.21
C ARG A 8 24.84 -22.86 27.77
N LEU A 9 23.97 -21.85 27.67
CA LEU A 9 24.20 -20.54 27.02
C LEU A 9 25.56 -20.38 26.33
N LYS A 10 25.56 -20.26 24.99
CA LYS A 10 26.58 -19.51 24.25
C LYS A 10 25.90 -18.51 23.33
N THR A 11 25.86 -17.28 23.84
CA THR A 11 25.86 -16.06 23.05
C THR A 11 26.97 -16.08 22.00
N GLY A 12 26.63 -15.65 20.78
CA GLY A 12 27.58 -15.04 19.86
C GLY A 12 27.94 -15.88 18.64
N PHE A 13 27.35 -15.55 17.49
CA PHE A 13 28.07 -15.15 16.27
C PHE A 13 27.11 -14.29 15.44
N LEU A 14 27.17 -12.96 15.64
CA LEU A 14 26.79 -12.02 14.59
C LEU A 14 27.80 -12.21 13.46
N ASN A 15 27.34 -12.39 12.22
CA ASN A 15 27.96 -11.74 11.06
C ASN A 15 27.06 -11.85 9.81
N THR A 16 26.85 -10.69 9.18
CA THR A 16 26.28 -10.50 7.83
C THR A 16 24.75 -10.49 7.71
N ALA A 17 24.07 -9.43 8.15
CA ALA A 17 22.62 -9.27 7.86
C ALA A 17 22.07 -7.83 7.88
N GLY A 18 22.90 -6.80 7.73
CA GLY A 18 22.45 -5.39 7.75
C GLY A 18 21.40 -5.02 6.67
N LYS A 19 21.19 -5.87 5.65
CA LYS A 19 20.11 -5.76 4.65
C LYS A 19 18.97 -6.76 4.85
N THR A 20 19.10 -7.72 5.76
CA THR A 20 18.15 -8.83 5.96
C THR A 20 17.19 -8.58 7.12
N ALA A 21 17.61 -7.83 8.15
CA ALA A 21 16.80 -7.59 9.36
C ALA A 21 15.52 -6.77 9.09
N HIS A 22 15.56 -5.81 8.17
CA HIS A 22 14.37 -5.04 7.78
C HIS A 22 13.32 -5.94 7.09
N ASN A 23 13.74 -6.86 6.22
CA ASN A 23 12.81 -7.76 5.53
C ASN A 23 12.19 -8.81 6.46
N THR A 24 12.88 -9.24 7.51
CA THR A 24 12.34 -10.22 8.46
C THR A 24 11.36 -9.57 9.43
N LYS A 25 11.64 -8.36 9.93
CA LYS A 25 10.74 -7.65 10.86
C LYS A 25 9.42 -7.24 10.18
N VAL A 26 9.50 -6.66 8.97
CA VAL A 26 8.33 -6.27 8.16
C VAL A 26 7.49 -7.49 7.79
N LYS A 27 8.11 -8.62 7.41
CA LYS A 27 7.36 -9.86 7.09
C LYS A 27 6.66 -10.43 8.32
N ILE A 28 7.29 -10.41 9.49
CA ILE A 28 6.67 -10.94 10.73
C ILE A 28 5.49 -10.05 11.16
N GLU A 29 5.65 -8.72 11.19
CA GLU A 29 4.57 -7.78 11.53
C GLU A 29 3.41 -7.86 10.53
N ALA A 30 3.70 -7.88 9.22
CA ALA A 30 2.68 -8.07 8.19
C ALA A 30 1.96 -9.42 8.33
N THR A 31 2.67 -10.52 8.63
CA THR A 31 2.01 -11.82 8.84
C THR A 31 1.21 -11.89 10.13
N ALA A 32 1.59 -11.18 11.19
CA ALA A 32 0.85 -11.15 12.45
C ALA A 32 -0.46 -10.35 12.31
N GLU A 33 -0.42 -9.18 11.66
CA GLU A 33 -1.61 -8.36 11.41
C GLU A 33 -2.65 -9.10 10.55
N LEU A 34 -2.20 -9.90 9.58
CA LEU A 34 -3.09 -10.64 8.70
C LEU A 34 -3.92 -11.74 9.40
N TRP A 35 -3.48 -12.23 10.56
CA TRP A 35 -4.09 -13.40 11.22
C TRP A 35 -4.68 -13.09 12.60
N PHE A 36 -4.22 -12.04 13.27
CA PHE A 36 -4.63 -11.71 14.64
C PHE A 36 -5.30 -10.34 14.80
N ASP A 37 -5.27 -9.47 13.78
CA ASP A 37 -6.03 -8.23 13.81
C ASP A 37 -7.50 -8.47 13.45
N LYS A 38 -8.39 -8.05 14.34
CA LYS A 38 -9.85 -8.19 14.18
C LYS A 38 -10.50 -6.96 13.58
N GLU A 39 -9.78 -5.84 13.48
CA GLU A 39 -10.30 -4.62 12.89
C GLU A 39 -10.56 -4.82 11.39
N PRO A 40 -11.60 -4.21 10.81
CA PRO A 40 -11.77 -4.21 9.37
C PRO A 40 -10.62 -3.42 8.72
N THR A 41 -10.20 -3.85 7.53
CA THR A 41 -9.29 -3.04 6.72
C THR A 41 -10.04 -1.80 6.24
N ARG A 42 -9.42 -0.63 6.38
CA ARG A 42 -10.00 0.69 6.06
C ARG A 42 -9.03 1.49 5.23
N ILE A 43 -9.57 2.18 4.23
CA ILE A 43 -8.87 3.26 3.53
C ILE A 43 -9.15 4.56 4.29
N THR A 44 -8.12 5.39 4.39
CA THR A 44 -8.16 6.70 5.06
C THR A 44 -7.28 7.69 4.30
N GLU A 45 -7.46 8.99 4.59
CA GLU A 45 -6.62 10.07 4.05
C GLU A 45 -6.51 10.10 2.51
N VAL A 46 -7.58 9.75 1.80
CA VAL A 46 -7.61 9.88 0.33
C VAL A 46 -7.51 11.36 -0.02
N LYS A 47 -6.48 11.72 -0.78
CA LYS A 47 -6.25 13.10 -1.23
C LYS A 47 -5.55 13.13 -2.58
N ILE A 48 -5.82 14.19 -3.33
CA ILE A 48 -5.04 14.55 -4.51
C ILE A 48 -3.84 15.37 -4.04
N ALA A 49 -2.66 14.75 -4.03
CA ALA A 49 -1.43 15.36 -3.54
C ALA A 49 -0.88 16.41 -4.52
N GLU A 50 -1.08 16.21 -5.82
CA GLU A 50 -0.62 17.11 -6.86
C GLU A 50 -1.50 16.97 -8.12
N VAL A 51 -1.73 18.08 -8.83
CA VAL A 51 -2.41 18.10 -10.13
C VAL A 51 -1.62 18.95 -11.10
N GLY A 52 -1.31 18.40 -12.27
CA GLY A 52 -0.73 19.10 -13.40
C GLY A 52 -1.69 19.16 -14.58
N LYS A 53 -1.18 19.60 -15.73
CA LYS A 53 -1.95 19.66 -16.99
C LYS A 53 -2.29 18.27 -17.54
N ASP A 54 -1.40 17.31 -17.35
CA ASP A 54 -1.46 15.98 -17.95
C ASP A 54 -1.21 14.85 -16.93
N TYR A 55 -1.22 15.17 -15.64
CA TYR A 55 -1.06 14.21 -14.57
C TYR A 55 -1.79 14.60 -13.29
N ALA A 56 -1.97 13.61 -12.41
CA ALA A 56 -2.34 13.81 -11.01
C ALA A 56 -1.64 12.77 -10.13
N VAL A 57 -1.34 13.14 -8.89
CA VAL A 57 -0.76 12.25 -7.89
C VAL A 57 -1.81 12.02 -6.79
N ILE A 58 -2.21 10.78 -6.61
CA ILE A 58 -3.21 10.37 -5.62
C ILE A 58 -2.50 9.69 -4.45
N PHE A 59 -2.84 10.08 -3.24
CA PHE A 59 -2.33 9.51 -2.00
C PHE A 59 -3.48 8.95 -1.15
N TRP A 60 -3.23 7.81 -0.49
CA TRP A 60 -4.12 7.29 0.55
C TRP A 60 -3.35 6.40 1.55
N ARG A 61 -3.99 6.08 2.68
CA ARG A 61 -3.44 5.20 3.71
C ARG A 61 -4.37 4.05 4.03
N THR A 62 -3.80 2.95 4.50
CA THR A 62 -4.53 1.80 5.02
C THR A 62 -4.12 1.48 6.45
N ASN A 63 -5.05 1.06 7.31
CA ASN A 63 -4.70 0.65 8.68
C ASN A 63 -3.94 -0.68 8.74
N HIS A 64 -4.02 -1.51 7.68
CA HIS A 64 -3.25 -2.75 7.52
C HIS A 64 -2.39 -2.73 6.27
N TYR A 65 -1.39 -3.62 6.22
CA TYR A 65 -0.70 -3.95 4.98
C TYR A 65 -1.69 -4.45 3.92
N THR A 66 -1.59 -3.89 2.72
CA THR A 66 -2.45 -4.22 1.58
C THR A 66 -1.61 -4.46 0.33
N ARG A 67 -2.20 -5.17 -0.63
CA ARG A 67 -1.66 -5.46 -1.97
C ARG A 67 -2.65 -5.02 -3.05
N ASN A 68 -2.25 -5.12 -4.31
CA ASN A 68 -3.09 -4.77 -5.48
C ASN A 68 -3.69 -3.36 -5.34
N ASN A 69 -2.89 -2.45 -4.78
CA ASN A 69 -3.26 -1.08 -4.49
C ASN A 69 -3.27 -0.30 -5.81
N LYS A 70 -4.40 0.32 -6.15
CA LYS A 70 -4.58 1.00 -7.44
C LYS A 70 -5.60 2.12 -7.38
N VAL A 71 -5.54 2.97 -8.40
CA VAL A 71 -6.54 3.98 -8.71
C VAL A 71 -7.25 3.56 -9.99
N ASN A 72 -8.58 3.45 -9.96
CA ASN A 72 -9.39 3.36 -11.17
C ASN A 72 -9.92 4.77 -11.48
N TYR A 73 -9.86 5.22 -12.73
CA TYR A 73 -10.16 6.60 -13.09
C TYR A 73 -10.74 6.74 -14.51
N GLY A 74 -11.48 7.82 -14.75
CA GLY A 74 -11.99 8.17 -16.07
C GLY A 74 -12.73 9.51 -16.08
N GLU A 75 -13.15 9.96 -17.26
CA GLU A 75 -13.96 11.18 -17.44
C GLU A 75 -15.42 10.99 -16.93
N ASN A 76 -15.79 9.75 -16.56
CA ASN A 76 -17.07 9.37 -15.98
C ASN A 76 -16.91 8.15 -15.05
N ARG A 77 -17.99 7.80 -14.34
CA ARG A 77 -18.01 6.76 -13.28
C ARG A 77 -17.81 5.33 -13.77
N SER A 78 -17.70 5.10 -15.08
CA SER A 78 -17.29 3.79 -15.60
C SER A 78 -15.77 3.56 -15.48
N TYR A 79 -15.01 4.58 -15.05
CA TYR A 79 -13.60 4.52 -14.68
C TYR A 79 -12.69 3.75 -15.65
N GLY A 80 -12.85 3.91 -16.96
CA GLY A 80 -12.25 3.04 -18.00
C GLY A 80 -10.72 2.85 -18.02
N ASN A 81 -9.97 3.40 -17.07
CA ASN A 81 -8.52 3.24 -16.93
C ASN A 81 -8.12 2.94 -15.46
N ASN A 82 -6.91 2.40 -15.27
CA ASN A 82 -6.35 2.20 -13.93
C ASN A 82 -4.83 2.34 -13.90
N VAL A 83 -4.29 2.64 -12.72
CA VAL A 83 -2.85 2.67 -12.43
C VAL A 83 -2.60 2.07 -11.05
N PHE A 84 -1.55 1.26 -10.91
CA PHE A 84 -1.12 0.71 -9.62
C PHE A 84 -0.27 1.72 -8.85
N SER A 85 -0.34 1.70 -7.52
CA SER A 85 0.54 2.53 -6.68
C SER A 85 1.97 1.99 -6.60
N GLU A 86 2.88 2.90 -6.28
CA GLU A 86 4.30 2.61 -6.00
C GLU A 86 4.48 2.26 -4.50
N ASP A 87 3.78 1.20 -4.08
CA ASP A 87 3.52 0.80 -2.69
C ASP A 87 4.70 0.96 -1.71
N ARG A 88 4.42 1.58 -0.54
CA ARG A 88 5.25 1.44 0.67
C ARG A 88 4.36 1.19 1.89
N GLU A 89 4.36 -0.05 2.35
CA GLU A 89 3.72 -0.47 3.61
C GLU A 89 2.21 -0.20 3.66
N ARG A 90 1.83 0.90 4.30
CA ARG A 90 0.45 1.34 4.55
C ARG A 90 0.15 2.71 3.93
N GLU A 91 1.12 3.26 3.22
CA GLU A 91 1.04 4.52 2.52
C GLU A 91 1.18 4.27 1.03
N HIS A 92 0.20 4.73 0.28
CA HIS A 92 0.07 4.42 -1.13
C HIS A 92 0.06 5.71 -1.92
N THR A 93 0.85 5.74 -2.99
CA THR A 93 0.88 6.85 -3.95
C THR A 93 0.76 6.29 -5.35
N ALA A 94 -0.12 6.86 -6.16
CA ALA A 94 -0.23 6.52 -7.57
C ALA A 94 -0.19 7.79 -8.42
N LYS A 95 0.67 7.79 -9.44
CA LYS A 95 0.74 8.87 -10.43
C LYS A 95 -0.02 8.47 -11.69
N ILE A 96 -1.08 9.21 -11.98
CA ILE A 96 -1.84 9.10 -13.22
C ILE A 96 -1.20 10.05 -14.24
N THR A 97 -0.89 9.58 -15.44
CA THR A 97 -0.27 10.37 -16.52
C THR A 97 -1.10 10.33 -17.80
N ASN A 98 -0.69 11.10 -18.81
CA ASN A 98 -1.35 11.18 -20.12
C ASN A 98 -2.81 11.65 -20.04
N LEU A 99 -3.10 12.53 -19.09
CA LEU A 99 -4.41 13.15 -18.94
C LEU A 99 -4.58 14.30 -19.93
N LYS A 100 -5.82 14.58 -20.31
CA LYS A 100 -6.14 15.78 -21.09
C LYS A 100 -6.10 17.02 -20.17
N PRO A 101 -5.54 18.15 -20.61
CA PRO A 101 -5.62 19.42 -19.88
C PRO A 101 -7.06 19.91 -19.71
N ASN A 102 -7.30 20.74 -18.69
CA ASN A 102 -8.59 21.33 -18.37
C ASN A 102 -9.77 20.33 -18.41
N THR A 103 -9.55 19.12 -17.91
CA THR A 103 -10.51 18.00 -18.01
C THR A 103 -10.80 17.45 -16.63
N LYS A 104 -12.09 17.28 -16.33
CA LYS A 104 -12.56 16.67 -15.09
C LYS A 104 -12.43 15.15 -15.18
N TYR A 105 -11.82 14.55 -14.17
CA TYR A 105 -11.74 13.12 -13.95
C TYR A 105 -12.41 12.75 -12.63
N VAL A 106 -13.05 11.58 -12.62
CA VAL A 106 -13.51 10.90 -11.41
C VAL A 106 -12.65 9.68 -11.16
N PHE A 107 -12.42 9.36 -9.90
CA PHE A 107 -11.62 8.21 -9.51
C PHE A 107 -12.11 7.54 -8.22
N GLU A 108 -11.66 6.31 -8.05
CA GLU A 108 -11.70 5.56 -6.80
C GLU A 108 -10.32 4.97 -6.50
N VAL A 109 -10.01 4.84 -5.22
CA VAL A 109 -8.85 4.07 -4.75
C VAL A 109 -9.30 2.69 -4.30
N MET A 110 -8.46 1.69 -4.55
CA MET A 110 -8.70 0.30 -4.23
C MET A 110 -7.48 -0.29 -3.55
N SER A 111 -7.71 -1.06 -2.49
CA SER A 111 -6.68 -1.82 -1.78
C SER A 111 -7.19 -3.21 -1.44
N GLN A 112 -6.30 -4.19 -1.36
CA GLN A 112 -6.67 -5.56 -1.01
C GLN A 112 -5.91 -6.05 0.22
N ASN A 113 -6.66 -6.52 1.21
CA ASN A 113 -6.13 -7.38 2.27
C ASN A 113 -6.77 -8.78 2.13
N LYS A 114 -7.57 -9.23 3.11
CA LYS A 114 -8.39 -10.44 3.01
C LYS A 114 -9.48 -10.27 1.96
N ASN A 115 -10.10 -9.09 1.95
CA ASN A 115 -11.09 -8.65 0.97
C ASN A 115 -10.57 -7.42 0.22
N TYR A 116 -11.22 -7.10 -0.89
CA TYR A 116 -11.07 -5.80 -1.53
C TYR A 116 -11.86 -4.74 -0.77
N ILE A 117 -11.26 -3.56 -0.64
CA ILE A 117 -11.89 -2.37 -0.11
C ILE A 117 -11.66 -1.20 -1.07
N TYR A 118 -12.59 -0.27 -1.07
CA TYR A 118 -12.65 0.83 -2.02
C TYR A 118 -13.04 2.12 -1.29
N ASP A 119 -12.54 3.23 -1.78
CA ASP A 119 -13.05 4.56 -1.46
C ASP A 119 -13.25 5.31 -2.79
N SER A 120 -14.48 5.73 -3.05
CA SER A 120 -14.97 6.11 -4.39
C SER A 120 -15.60 7.49 -4.39
N PHE A 121 -15.99 7.97 -5.59
CA PHE A 121 -16.59 9.29 -5.80
C PHE A 121 -15.66 10.48 -5.54
N HIS A 122 -14.35 10.28 -5.74
CA HIS A 122 -13.39 11.38 -5.75
C HIS A 122 -13.30 12.00 -7.14
N GLU A 123 -12.95 13.28 -7.21
CA GLU A 123 -12.81 14.01 -8.47
C GLU A 123 -11.67 15.02 -8.42
N PHE A 124 -11.09 15.29 -9.59
CA PHE A 124 -10.16 16.38 -9.80
C PHE A 124 -10.29 16.91 -11.24
N THR A 125 -9.80 18.12 -11.47
CA THR A 125 -9.72 18.71 -12.81
C THR A 125 -8.26 19.04 -13.09
N THR A 126 -7.72 18.54 -14.20
CA THR A 126 -6.37 18.87 -14.64
C THR A 126 -6.21 20.36 -14.92
N LEU A 127 -4.99 20.85 -14.79
CA LEU A 127 -4.69 22.25 -15.11
C LEU A 127 -4.84 22.52 -16.63
N PRO A 128 -5.07 23.78 -17.03
CA PRO A 128 -5.05 24.19 -18.43
C PRO A 128 -3.71 23.91 -19.14
#